data_AF-M1AZW8-F1
#
_entry.id   AF-M1AZW8-F1
#
_cell.length_a   1.000
_cell.length_b   1.000
_cell.length_c   1.000
_cell.angle_alpha   90.00
_cell.angle_beta   90.00
_cell.angle_gamma   90.00
#
_symmetry.space_group_name_H-M   'P 1'
#
loop_
_entity.id
_entity.type
_entity.pdbx_description
1 polymer ?
#
loop_
_entity_poly.entity_id
_entity_poly.type
_entity_poly.pdbx_seq_one_letter_code
_entity_poly.pdbx_strand_id
1 'polypeptide(L)' 'MRQVLEAIKTAEGMEKPALTELFSDVYEQMPPNLHEQERSIRDAINKYPKDYPTDFHV' A
#
# COMPACT_ATOMS: atom_id res chain seq x y z
N MET A 1 -21.34 19.68 -10.73
CA MET A 1 -20.97 18.60 -11.68
C MET A 1 -19.51 18.69 -12.13
N ARG A 2 -19.02 19.84 -12.62
CA ARG A 2 -17.61 20.00 -13.06
C ARG A 2 -16.56 19.65 -11.98
N GLN A 3 -16.76 20.14 -10.77
CA GLN A 3 -15.86 19.87 -9.63
C GLN A 3 -15.76 18.38 -9.27
N VAL A 4 -16.84 17.61 -9.42
CA VAL A 4 -16.85 16.17 -9.12
C VAL A 4 -16.05 15.40 -10.17
N LEU A 5 -16.23 15.74 -11.46
CA LEU A 5 -15.46 15.11 -12.55
C LEU A 5 -13.98 15.44 -12.46
N GLU A 6 -13.62 16.67 -12.08
CA GLU A 6 -12.24 17.07 -11.85
C GLU A 6 -11.63 16.32 -10.65
N ALA A 7 -12.35 16.20 -9.54
CA ALA A 7 -11.88 15.46 -8.36
C ALA A 7 -11.65 13.97 -8.64
N ILE A 8 -12.52 13.32 -9.43
CA ILE A 8 -12.34 11.91 -9.82
C ILE A 8 -11.07 11.74 -10.66
N LYS A 9 -10.88 12.58 -11.68
CA LYS A 9 -9.67 12.51 -12.53
C LYS A 9 -8.39 12.72 -11.72
N THR A 10 -8.43 13.62 -10.74
CA THR A 10 -7.30 13.82 -9.83
C THR A 10 -7.05 12.57 -9.00
N ALA A 11 -8.07 11.98 -8.39
CA ALA A 11 -7.94 10.78 -7.57
C ALA A 11 -7.45 9.56 -8.36
N GLU A 12 -7.92 9.37 -9.60
CA GLU A 12 -7.47 8.29 -10.50
C GLU A 12 -5.97 8.38 -10.85
N GLY A 13 -5.41 9.60 -10.89
CA GLY A 13 -4.00 9.83 -11.17
C GLY A 13 -3.10 9.81 -9.94
N MET A 14 -3.64 9.64 -8.74
CA MET A 14 -2.84 9.54 -7.52
C MET A 14 -2.15 8.19 -7.44
N GLU A 15 -0.91 8.21 -6.96
CA GLU A 15 -0.19 6.97 -6.66
C GLU A 15 -0.90 6.19 -5.55
N LYS A 16 -0.78 4.87 -5.60
CA LYS A 16 -1.28 4.02 -4.52
C LYS A 16 -0.50 4.30 -3.23
N PRO A 17 -1.14 4.19 -2.05
CA PRO A 17 -0.45 4.25 -0.77
C PRO A 17 0.70 3.24 -0.67
N ALA A 18 1.64 3.50 0.22
CA ALA A 18 2.76 2.59 0.44
C ALA A 18 2.26 1.27 1.06
N LEU A 19 2.94 0.16 0.76
CA LEU A 19 2.61 -1.15 1.34
C LEU A 19 2.65 -1.14 2.87
N THR A 20 3.50 -0.30 3.46
CA THR A 20 3.60 -0.13 4.91
C THR A 20 2.30 0.35 5.56
N GLU A 21 1.49 1.10 4.81
CA GLU A 21 0.23 1.63 5.31
C GLU A 21 -0.82 0.52 5.54
N LEU A 22 -0.62 -0.68 4.97
CA LEU A 22 -1.47 -1.84 5.22
C LEU A 22 -1.43 -2.29 6.70
N PHE A 23 -0.33 -2.00 7.40
CA PHE A 23 -0.08 -2.47 8.75
C PHE A 23 -0.22 -1.38 9.82
N SER A 24 -0.20 -0.11 9.42
CA SER A 24 -0.45 1.02 10.32
C SER A 24 -1.93 1.16 10.67
N ASP A 25 -2.23 1.89 11.74
CA ASP A 25 -3.59 2.25 12.18
C ASP A 25 -4.54 1.09 12.54
N VAL A 26 -4.05 -0.16 12.52
CA VAL A 26 -4.78 -1.33 13.04
C VAL A 26 -4.91 -1.26 14.56
N TYR A 27 -3.85 -0.78 15.22
CA TYR A 27 -3.77 -0.53 16.66
C TYR A 27 -3.07 0.82 16.89
N GLU A 28 -3.17 1.37 18.10
CA GLU A 28 -2.45 2.59 18.48
C GLU A 28 -0.93 2.45 18.30
N GLN A 29 -0.40 1.26 18.59
CA GLN A 29 0.99 0.90 18.36
C GLN A 29 1.06 -0.43 17.64
N MET A 30 1.94 -0.52 16.65
CA MET A 30 2.10 -1.74 15.86
C MET A 30 2.70 -2.86 16.74
N PRO A 31 1.98 -3.98 16.95
CA PRO A 31 2.50 -5.08 17.75
C PRO A 31 3.54 -5.91 16.95
N PRO A 32 4.42 -6.68 17.62
CA PRO A 32 5.50 -7.42 16.98
C PRO A 32 5.08 -8.35 15.84
N ASN A 33 3.91 -8.99 15.97
CA ASN A 33 3.39 -9.87 14.92
C ASN A 33 3.06 -9.11 13.62
N LEU A 34 2.65 -7.83 13.68
CA LEU A 34 2.43 -7.03 12.48
C LEU A 34 3.76 -6.61 11.84
N HIS A 35 4.80 -6.32 12.62
CA HIS A 35 6.15 -6.11 12.09
C HIS A 35 6.69 -7.35 11.36
N GLU A 36 6.41 -8.56 11.88
CA GLU A 36 6.80 -9.81 11.24
C GLU A 36 6.01 -10.07 9.95
N GLN A 37 4.70 -9.80 9.95
CA GLN A 37 3.86 -9.92 8.76
C GLN A 37 4.30 -8.97 7.65
N GLU A 38 4.59 -7.70 7.99
CA GLU A 38 5.11 -6.71 7.05
C GLU A 38 6.40 -7.21 6.38
N ARG A 39 7.35 -7.71 7.18
CA ARG A 39 8.61 -8.28 6.67
C ARG A 39 8.36 -9.46 5.74
N SER A 40 7.45 -10.38 6.11
CA SER A 40 7.13 -11.55 5.30
C SER A 40 6.58 -11.18 3.92
N ILE A 41 5.76 -10.14 3.82
CA ILE A 41 5.22 -9.69 2.53
C ILE A 41 6.32 -9.04 1.69
N ARG A 42 7.16 -8.17 2.29
CA ARG A 42 8.31 -7.56 1.60
C ARG A 42 9.24 -8.63 1.02
N ASP A 43 9.55 -9.67 1.79
CA ASP A 43 10.38 -10.78 1.35
C ASP A 43 9.74 -11.58 0.21
N ALA A 44 8.41 -11.80 0.27
CA ALA A 44 7.68 -12.49 -0.78
C ALA A 44 7.66 -11.70 -2.11
N ILE A 45 7.46 -10.39 -2.06
CA ILE A 45 7.50 -9.51 -3.23
C ILE A 45 8.89 -9.49 -3.86
N ASN A 46 9.94 -9.35 -3.04
CA ASN A 46 11.32 -9.38 -3.49
C ASN A 46 11.69 -10.73 -4.12
N LYS A 47 11.16 -11.84 -3.59
CA LYS A 47 11.41 -13.18 -4.10
C LYS A 47 10.65 -13.48 -5.40
N TYR A 48 9.44 -12.94 -5.55
CA TYR A 48 8.55 -13.23 -6.68
C TYR A 48 8.00 -11.94 -7.33
N PRO A 49 8.84 -11.03 -7.83
CA PRO A 49 8.40 -9.70 -8.26
C PRO A 49 7.44 -9.70 -9.45
N LYS A 50 7.39 -10.79 -10.24
CA LYS A 50 6.48 -10.93 -11.38
C LYS A 50 5.04 -11.27 -10.99
N ASP A 51 4.85 -11.75 -9.76
CA ASP A 51 3.53 -12.17 -9.25
C ASP A 51 2.79 -11.02 -8.55
N TYR A 52 3.42 -9.85 -8.43
CA TYR A 52 2.87 -8.66 -7.78
C TYR A 52 2.80 -7.46 -8.74
N PRO A 53 1.84 -6.54 -8.55
CA PRO A 53 1.81 -5.28 -9.28
C PRO A 53 3.12 -4.49 -9.16
N THR A 54 3.48 -3.70 -10.16
CA THR A 54 4.70 -2.85 -10.13
C THR A 54 4.41 -1.42 -9.68
N ASP A 55 3.15 -1.11 -9.36
CA ASP A 55 2.63 0.24 -9.16
C ASP A 55 2.43 0.61 -7.68
N PHE A 56 3.06 -0.13 -6.75
CA PHE A 56 3.07 0.19 -5.32
C PHE A 56 4.50 0.46 -4.81
N HIS A 57 4.59 1.32 -3.80
CA HIS A 57 5.84 1.59 -3.08
C HIS A 57 5.97 0.65 -1.87
N VAL A 58 7.17 0.11 -1.63
CA VAL A 58 7.49 -0.82 -0.54
C VAL A 58 8.31 -0.12 0.54
#